data_AF-A0A3D9AGQ0-F1
#
_entry.id   AF-A0A3D9AGQ0-F1
#
_cell.length_a   1.000
_cell.length_b   1.000
_cell.length_c   1.000
_cell.angle_alpha   90.00
_cell.angle_beta   90.00
_cell.angle_gamma   90.00
#
_symmetry.space_group_name_H-M   'P 1'
#
loop_
_entity.id
_entity.type
_entity.pdbx_description
1 polymer ?
#
loop_
_entity_poly.entity_id
_entity_poly.type
_entity_poly.pdbx_seq_one_letter_code
_entity_poly.pdbx_strand_id
1 'polypeptide(L)'
;MKKLIKFLAIIIIAGGLTSCDDKIRELEELNKAPEFQFFRKSSVNWEIPSKVIEDSAKVWNQSNNASYAAILRVMDVNNNISKINIFSNNPDVSFFVNDNTYYSNYEVADNEEFNVAFRANGSGVGEFRLSASDDFGKANDVRFRIEFRDNKLPIPRLEVVLVNGTTKNYQLKGQNSFDRDKAIGGAIVEYEFVIDNIVIHTSQPNINHIFTLGQHSVKLRVKDNDNAWSQQIEYNLNVT
;
A
#
# COMPACT_ATOMS: atom_id res chain seq x y z
N MET A 1 -42.25 37.14 6.01
CA MET A 1 -41.65 37.44 7.34
C MET A 1 -40.12 37.37 7.29
N LYS A 2 -39.45 38.20 6.48
CA LYS A 2 -37.97 38.18 6.31
C LYS A 2 -37.30 39.56 6.35
N LYS A 3 -38.00 40.61 6.83
CA LYS A 3 -37.46 41.99 6.82
C LYS A 3 -37.63 42.78 8.13
N LEU A 4 -37.97 42.14 9.25
CA LEU A 4 -38.18 42.86 10.53
C LEU A 4 -37.16 42.54 11.64
N ILE A 5 -36.06 41.82 11.35
CA ILE A 5 -35.03 41.43 12.34
C ILE A 5 -33.71 42.21 12.16
N LYS A 6 -33.74 43.36 11.48
CA LYS A 6 -32.52 44.16 11.24
C LYS A 6 -32.40 45.45 12.06
N PHE A 7 -33.34 45.71 12.98
CA PHE A 7 -33.34 46.98 13.72
C PHE A 7 -33.36 46.86 15.25
N LEU A 8 -33.25 45.64 15.79
CA LEU A 8 -33.18 45.40 17.24
C LEU A 8 -31.84 44.79 17.68
N ALA A 9 -30.74 45.17 17.01
CA ALA A 9 -29.40 44.63 17.26
C ALA A 9 -28.35 45.71 17.61
N ILE A 10 -28.76 46.93 17.96
CA ILE A 10 -27.83 48.07 18.16
C ILE A 10 -27.80 48.61 19.61
N ILE A 11 -28.57 48.03 20.55
CA ILE A 11 -28.54 48.46 21.99
C ILE A 11 -28.15 47.29 22.92
N ILE A 12 -27.33 46.35 22.45
CA ILE A 12 -26.56 45.41 23.29
C ILE A 12 -25.12 45.34 22.76
N ILE A 13 -24.52 46.49 22.46
CA ILE A 13 -23.12 46.59 22.02
C ILE A 13 -22.48 47.74 22.82
N ALA A 14 -22.31 47.52 24.12
CA ALA A 14 -21.43 48.35 24.95
C ALA A 14 -21.02 47.64 26.26
N GLY A 15 -21.87 46.73 26.78
CA GLY A 15 -21.55 45.93 27.98
C GLY A 15 -21.17 44.47 27.72
N GLY A 16 -21.19 44.01 26.46
CA GLY A 16 -20.95 42.60 26.10
C GLY A 16 -19.54 42.28 25.60
N LEU A 17 -18.72 43.29 25.32
CA LEU A 17 -17.40 43.08 24.69
C LEU A 17 -16.33 42.56 25.66
N THR A 18 -16.51 42.71 26.98
CA THR A 18 -15.58 42.12 27.96
C THR A 18 -15.99 40.74 28.45
N SER A 19 -17.25 40.32 28.24
CA SER A 19 -17.77 39.05 28.72
C SER A 19 -17.75 37.93 27.66
N CYS A 20 -17.62 38.26 26.38
CA CYS A 20 -17.44 37.27 25.33
C CYS A 20 -16.01 36.69 25.29
N ASP A 21 -15.00 37.49 25.61
CA ASP A 21 -13.59 37.08 25.59
C ASP A 21 -13.29 35.98 26.62
N ASP A 22 -13.82 36.09 27.85
CA ASP A 22 -13.61 35.07 28.88
C ASP A 22 -14.25 33.72 28.51
N LYS A 23 -15.41 33.73 27.85
CA LYS A 23 -16.10 32.50 27.43
C LYS A 23 -15.41 31.80 26.26
N ILE A 24 -14.83 32.54 25.33
CA ILE A 24 -14.06 31.95 24.22
C ILE A 24 -12.79 31.30 24.77
N ARG A 25 -12.09 31.95 25.70
CA ARG A 25 -10.90 31.40 26.35
C ARG A 25 -11.19 30.11 27.13
N GLU A 26 -12.30 30.06 27.87
CA GLU A 26 -12.71 28.84 28.58
C GLU A 26 -12.99 27.66 27.63
N LEU A 27 -13.55 27.92 26.44
CA LEU A 27 -13.77 26.89 25.41
C LEU A 27 -12.45 26.42 24.77
N GLU A 28 -11.50 27.32 24.54
CA GLU A 28 -10.15 27.00 24.04
C GLU A 28 -9.34 26.12 25.01
N GLU A 29 -9.51 26.34 26.32
CA GLU A 29 -8.86 25.54 27.36
C GLU A 29 -9.38 24.09 27.41
N LEU A 30 -10.66 23.87 27.07
CA LEU A 30 -11.28 22.54 27.00
C LEU A 30 -11.04 21.83 25.65
N ASN A 31 -10.65 22.56 24.62
CA ASN A 31 -10.39 22.03 23.30
C ASN A 31 -9.20 21.05 23.30
N LYS A 32 -9.24 19.97 22.53
CA LYS A 32 -8.10 19.06 22.34
C LYS A 32 -7.74 18.98 20.87
N ALA A 33 -6.44 18.83 20.59
CA ALA A 33 -5.99 18.65 19.23
C ALA A 33 -6.57 17.35 18.63
N PRO A 34 -6.83 17.32 17.31
CA PRO A 34 -7.23 16.10 16.63
C PRO A 34 -6.21 14.96 16.80
N GLU A 35 -6.69 13.72 16.77
CA GLU A 35 -5.89 12.50 16.90
C GLU A 35 -6.04 11.61 15.67
N PHE A 36 -4.91 11.11 15.16
CA PHE A 36 -4.92 10.15 14.06
C PHE A 36 -5.08 8.72 14.58
N GLN A 37 -5.82 7.91 13.84
CA GLN A 37 -5.85 6.47 13.97
C GLN A 37 -5.61 5.83 12.61
N PHE A 38 -5.05 4.62 12.60
CA PHE A 38 -4.83 3.89 11.36
C PHE A 38 -4.98 2.38 11.51
N PHE A 39 -5.27 1.72 10.40
CA PHE A 39 -5.18 0.27 10.29
C PHE A 39 -3.82 -0.15 9.74
N ARG A 40 -3.07 -0.93 10.51
CA ARG A 40 -1.95 -1.71 9.96
C ARG A 40 -2.49 -2.93 9.23
N LYS A 41 -1.82 -3.34 8.15
CA LYS A 41 -2.12 -4.60 7.44
C LYS A 41 -2.15 -5.84 8.36
N SER A 42 -1.40 -5.81 9.47
CA SER A 42 -1.30 -6.89 10.44
C SER A 42 -2.35 -6.84 11.57
N SER A 43 -3.20 -5.83 11.61
CA SER A 43 -4.14 -5.59 12.72
C SER A 43 -5.55 -5.36 12.19
N VAL A 44 -6.54 -5.84 12.95
CA VAL A 44 -7.97 -5.59 12.72
C VAL A 44 -8.52 -4.51 13.66
N ASN A 45 -7.66 -3.85 14.44
CA ASN A 45 -8.01 -2.80 15.37
C ASN A 45 -7.41 -1.47 14.92
N TRP A 46 -8.11 -0.38 15.22
CA TRP A 46 -7.58 0.97 15.12
C TRP A 46 -6.40 1.15 16.08
N GLU A 47 -5.29 1.64 15.55
CA GLU A 47 -4.10 1.96 16.33
C GLU A 47 -3.88 3.47 16.36
N ILE A 48 -3.48 3.98 17.53
CA ILE A 48 -2.94 5.34 17.65
C ILE A 48 -1.47 5.27 17.22
N PRO A 49 -1.08 5.94 16.13
CA PRO A 49 0.28 5.88 15.65
C PRO A 49 1.23 6.64 16.58
N SER A 50 2.48 6.17 16.64
CA SER A 50 3.58 7.07 17.00
C SER A 50 3.67 8.22 16.00
N LYS A 51 4.38 9.30 16.37
CA LYS A 51 4.60 10.44 15.47
C LYS A 51 5.18 10.05 14.10
N VAL A 52 5.86 8.90 14.01
CA VAL A 52 6.35 8.31 12.76
C VAL A 52 5.89 6.85 12.67
N ILE A 53 5.35 6.46 11.51
CA ILE A 53 5.02 5.09 11.11
C ILE A 53 6.07 4.69 10.08
N GLU A 54 6.83 3.64 10.37
CA GLU A 54 7.87 3.11 9.48
C GLU A 54 7.42 1.78 8.89
N ASP A 55 7.56 1.63 7.57
CA ASP A 55 7.23 0.40 6.85
C ASP A 55 7.98 0.32 5.51
N SER A 56 7.70 -0.70 4.71
CA SER A 56 8.30 -0.90 3.38
C SER A 56 7.30 -1.35 2.33
N ALA A 57 7.58 -1.02 1.07
CA ALA A 57 6.77 -1.37 -0.08
C ALA A 57 7.64 -1.59 -1.33
N LYS A 58 7.07 -2.19 -2.39
CA LYS A 58 7.74 -2.24 -3.69
C LYS A 58 7.64 -0.90 -4.41
N VAL A 59 8.69 -0.59 -5.17
CA VAL A 59 8.63 0.48 -6.19
C VAL A 59 7.52 0.17 -7.18
N TRP A 60 6.77 1.20 -7.56
CA TRP A 60 5.74 1.03 -8.55
C TRP A 60 6.29 0.88 -9.96
N ASN A 61 5.67 0.01 -10.73
CA ASN A 61 5.68 0.04 -12.18
C ASN A 61 4.32 -0.40 -12.74
N GLN A 62 4.13 -0.22 -14.05
CA GLN A 62 2.88 -0.57 -14.73
C GLN A 62 2.49 -2.05 -14.59
N SER A 63 3.46 -2.95 -14.39
CA SER A 63 3.22 -4.39 -14.28
C SER A 63 2.73 -4.79 -12.89
N ASN A 64 3.33 -4.26 -11.83
CA ASN A 64 3.03 -4.66 -10.45
C ASN A 64 1.89 -3.84 -9.81
N ASN A 65 1.64 -2.63 -10.31
CA ASN A 65 0.75 -1.63 -9.73
C ASN A 65 0.91 -1.45 -8.20
N ALA A 66 2.14 -1.55 -7.69
CA ALA A 66 2.44 -1.53 -6.27
C ALA A 66 2.12 -0.17 -5.63
N SER A 67 1.58 -0.23 -4.42
CA SER A 67 1.35 0.91 -3.53
C SER A 67 1.27 0.43 -2.09
N TYR A 68 1.64 1.29 -1.14
CA TYR A 68 1.40 1.07 0.28
C TYR A 68 0.03 1.62 0.66
N ALA A 69 -0.95 0.75 0.88
CA ALA A 69 -2.29 1.16 1.30
C ALA A 69 -2.37 1.33 2.82
N ALA A 70 -3.04 2.39 3.28
CA ALA A 70 -3.41 2.61 4.66
C ALA A 70 -4.84 3.15 4.73
N ILE A 71 -5.58 2.77 5.77
CA ILE A 71 -6.86 3.36 6.10
C ILE A 71 -6.62 4.26 7.30
N LEU A 72 -7.03 5.52 7.17
CA LEU A 72 -6.77 6.56 8.15
C LEU A 72 -8.06 7.14 8.65
N ARG A 73 -8.06 7.46 9.94
CA ARG A 73 -9.13 8.17 10.59
C ARG A 73 -8.58 9.32 11.41
N VAL A 74 -9.27 10.45 11.38
CA VAL A 74 -8.99 11.61 12.22
C VAL A 74 -10.14 11.74 13.20
N MET A 75 -9.82 11.63 14.49
CA MET A 75 -10.75 11.75 15.60
C MET A 75 -10.58 13.10 16.26
N ASP A 76 -11.69 13.75 16.58
CA ASP A 76 -11.68 14.97 17.37
C ASP A 76 -12.81 14.89 18.39
N VAL A 77 -12.47 15.03 19.68
CA VAL A 77 -13.48 14.94 20.76
C VAL A 77 -14.43 16.14 20.73
N ASN A 78 -14.02 17.24 20.11
CA ASN A 78 -14.77 18.48 20.00
C ASN A 78 -15.55 18.59 18.67
N ASN A 79 -15.35 17.64 17.73
CA ASN A 79 -15.99 17.60 16.39
C ASN A 79 -15.87 18.94 15.64
N ASN A 80 -14.69 19.55 15.65
CA ASN A 80 -14.41 20.86 15.07
C ASN A 80 -13.14 20.85 14.21
N ILE A 81 -12.93 19.74 13.47
CA ILE A 81 -11.81 19.60 12.53
C ILE A 81 -11.96 20.62 11.41
N SER A 82 -11.05 21.60 11.35
CA SER A 82 -11.08 22.62 10.31
C SER A 82 -10.43 22.15 9.01
N LYS A 83 -9.38 21.32 9.13
CA LYS A 83 -8.52 20.97 7.99
C LYS A 83 -7.73 19.69 8.22
N ILE A 84 -7.69 18.85 7.18
CA ILE A 84 -6.77 17.72 7.08
C ILE A 84 -5.93 17.90 5.84
N ASN A 85 -4.63 17.64 5.98
CA ASN A 85 -3.67 17.80 4.91
C ASN A 85 -2.73 16.59 4.83
N ILE A 86 -2.50 16.11 3.61
CA ILE A 86 -1.45 15.14 3.29
C ILE A 86 -0.44 15.84 2.40
N PHE A 87 0.83 15.81 2.80
CA PHE A 87 1.90 16.53 2.12
C PHE A 87 3.12 15.64 1.90
N SER A 88 3.74 15.76 0.73
CA SER A 88 5.11 15.31 0.48
C SER A 88 5.87 16.36 -0.32
N ASN A 89 7.15 16.51 -0.02
CA ASN A 89 8.09 17.36 -0.77
C ASN A 89 8.97 16.56 -1.74
N ASN A 90 8.79 15.23 -1.81
CA ASN A 90 9.58 14.38 -2.68
C ASN A 90 8.86 14.23 -4.04
N PRO A 91 9.43 14.69 -5.17
CA PRO A 91 8.79 14.61 -6.48
C PRO A 91 8.69 13.18 -7.04
N ASP A 92 9.45 12.23 -6.49
CA ASP A 92 9.48 10.84 -6.95
C ASP A 92 8.39 9.98 -6.29
N VAL A 93 7.64 10.57 -5.36
CA VAL A 93 6.51 9.92 -4.70
C VAL A 93 5.18 10.55 -5.07
N SER A 94 4.13 9.77 -4.92
CA SER A 94 2.75 10.21 -5.09
C SER A 94 1.87 9.47 -4.10
N PHE A 95 0.65 9.94 -3.91
CA PHE A 95 -0.33 9.25 -3.09
C PHE A 95 -1.73 9.41 -3.66
N PHE A 96 -2.59 8.44 -3.36
CA PHE A 96 -3.97 8.41 -3.79
C PHE A 96 -4.86 8.71 -2.61
N VAL A 97 -5.90 9.53 -2.80
CA VAL A 97 -7.00 9.70 -1.85
C VAL A 97 -8.30 9.57 -2.62
N ASN A 98 -9.14 8.60 -2.23
CA ASN A 98 -10.43 8.32 -2.88
C ASN A 98 -10.30 8.30 -4.42
N ASP A 99 -9.37 7.49 -4.91
CA ASP A 99 -9.04 7.26 -6.35
C ASP A 99 -8.38 8.41 -7.12
N ASN A 100 -8.16 9.57 -6.49
CA ASN A 100 -7.45 10.69 -7.11
C ASN A 100 -5.96 10.68 -6.73
N THR A 101 -5.08 10.90 -7.71
CA THR A 101 -3.61 10.95 -7.51
C THR A 101 -3.14 12.36 -7.19
N TYR A 102 -2.28 12.48 -6.18
CA TYR A 102 -1.64 13.72 -5.75
C TYR A 102 -0.13 13.53 -5.68
N TYR A 103 0.62 14.59 -6.03
CA TYR A 103 2.09 14.58 -6.10
C TYR A 103 2.75 15.45 -5.04
N SER A 104 1.98 16.26 -4.32
CA SER A 104 2.53 17.21 -3.36
C SER A 104 1.59 17.42 -2.19
N ASN A 105 0.33 17.74 -2.45
CA ASN A 105 -0.62 18.13 -1.42
C ASN A 105 -2.04 17.66 -1.71
N TYR A 106 -2.73 17.25 -0.66
CA TYR A 106 -4.17 17.04 -0.63
C TYR A 106 -4.74 17.70 0.62
N GLU A 107 -5.84 18.42 0.48
CA GLU A 107 -6.48 19.17 1.55
C GLU A 107 -7.99 18.96 1.51
N VAL A 108 -8.60 18.75 2.68
CA VAL A 108 -10.04 18.60 2.83
C VAL A 108 -10.51 19.19 4.16
N ALA A 109 -11.72 19.74 4.16
CA ALA A 109 -12.45 20.14 5.37
C ALA A 109 -13.36 18.98 5.81
N ASP A 110 -13.41 18.72 7.12
CA ASP A 110 -14.38 17.81 7.77
C ASP A 110 -14.36 16.31 7.40
N ASN A 111 -13.32 15.75 6.76
CA ASN A 111 -13.33 14.30 6.47
C ASN A 111 -12.70 13.44 7.58
N GLU A 112 -13.51 12.69 8.31
CA GLU A 112 -13.05 11.87 9.43
C GLU A 112 -12.35 10.56 9.01
N GLU A 113 -12.61 10.00 7.81
CA GLU A 113 -12.00 8.73 7.38
C GLU A 113 -11.68 8.73 5.87
N PHE A 114 -10.50 8.24 5.50
CA PHE A 114 -10.12 8.09 4.09
C PHE A 114 -9.14 6.95 3.85
N ASN A 115 -9.28 6.34 2.68
CA ASN A 115 -8.32 5.40 2.14
C ASN A 115 -7.19 6.18 1.47
N VAL A 116 -5.97 5.93 1.91
CA VAL A 116 -4.77 6.47 1.27
C VAL A 116 -3.92 5.33 0.72
N ALA A 117 -3.30 5.56 -0.43
CA ALA A 117 -2.25 4.68 -0.92
C ALA A 117 -1.03 5.49 -1.30
N PHE A 118 0.14 5.15 -0.77
CA PHE A 118 1.41 5.82 -1.08
C PHE A 118 2.20 5.05 -2.12
N ARG A 119 2.96 5.75 -2.95
CA ARG A 119 3.63 5.17 -4.11
C ARG A 119 4.93 5.91 -4.42
N ALA A 120 5.91 5.19 -4.96
CA ALA A 120 7.14 5.79 -5.48
C ALA A 120 7.50 5.19 -6.85
N ASN A 121 8.08 6.01 -7.72
CA ASN A 121 8.58 5.59 -9.05
C ASN A 121 10.03 5.10 -9.02
N GLY A 122 10.71 5.24 -7.89
CA GLY A 122 12.09 4.82 -7.68
C GLY A 122 12.31 4.31 -6.26
N SER A 123 13.41 3.61 -6.03
CA SER A 123 13.77 3.11 -4.71
C SER A 123 14.28 4.23 -3.80
N GLY A 124 14.06 4.05 -2.50
CA GLY A 124 14.41 5.05 -1.49
C GLY A 124 13.31 5.24 -0.47
N VAL A 125 13.49 6.24 0.40
CA VAL A 125 12.53 6.54 1.46
C VAL A 125 11.56 7.62 0.98
N GLY A 126 10.28 7.29 0.92
CA GLY A 126 9.19 8.26 0.77
C GLY A 126 8.71 8.74 2.12
N GLU A 127 8.66 10.06 2.31
CA GLU A 127 8.09 10.69 3.50
C GLU A 127 6.79 11.41 3.16
N PHE A 128 5.73 11.08 3.91
CA PHE A 128 4.41 11.68 3.79
C PHE A 128 4.00 12.22 5.14
N ARG A 129 3.78 13.53 5.23
CA ARG A 129 3.31 14.19 6.44
C ARG A 129 1.80 14.35 6.37
N LEU A 130 1.13 13.88 7.40
CA LEU A 130 -0.29 14.06 7.60
C LEU A 130 -0.46 15.02 8.76
N SER A 131 -1.33 16.00 8.60
CA SER A 131 -1.64 16.97 9.64
C SER A 131 -3.13 17.23 9.68
N ALA A 132 -3.68 17.33 10.89
CA ALA A 132 -5.05 17.73 11.13
C ALA A 132 -5.05 18.92 12.10
N SER A 133 -5.89 19.91 11.84
CA SER A 133 -6.12 21.05 12.72
C SER A 133 -7.61 21.25 12.99
N ASP A 134 -7.92 21.84 14.14
CA ASP A 134 -9.28 22.23 14.52
C ASP A 134 -9.55 23.74 14.30
N ASP A 135 -10.78 24.17 14.56
CA ASP A 135 -11.23 25.56 14.44
C ASP A 135 -10.57 26.53 15.45
N PHE A 136 -9.97 26.01 16.52
CA PHE A 136 -9.19 26.78 17.50
C PHE A 136 -7.69 26.77 17.21
N GLY A 137 -7.27 26.18 16.07
CA GLY A 137 -5.90 26.13 15.61
C GLY A 137 -5.00 25.12 16.34
N LYS A 138 -5.53 24.23 17.21
CA LYS A 138 -4.72 23.11 17.70
C LYS A 138 -4.57 22.10 16.57
N ALA A 139 -3.40 21.48 16.50
CA ALA A 139 -3.05 20.59 15.41
C ALA A 139 -2.22 19.42 15.89
N ASN A 140 -2.28 18.34 15.12
CA ASN A 140 -1.46 17.16 15.32
C ASN A 140 -0.91 16.67 13.98
N ASP A 141 0.24 16.00 14.01
CA ASP A 141 0.91 15.52 12.82
C ASP A 141 1.51 14.11 12.98
N VAL A 142 1.34 13.30 11.95
CA VAL A 142 1.89 11.95 11.82
C VAL A 142 2.66 11.86 10.52
N ARG A 143 3.77 11.12 10.52
CA ARG A 143 4.58 10.88 9.31
C ARG A 143 4.59 9.41 8.94
N PHE A 144 4.31 9.12 7.68
CA PHE A 144 4.66 7.83 7.07
C PHE A 144 6.05 7.93 6.47
N ARG A 145 6.93 7.01 6.88
CA ARG A 145 8.28 6.85 6.33
C ARG A 145 8.38 5.47 5.73
N ILE A 146 8.19 5.38 4.41
CA ILE A 146 8.06 4.12 3.68
C ILE A 146 9.33 3.89 2.87
N GLU A 147 10.00 2.77 3.10
CA GLU A 147 11.14 2.34 2.29
C GLU A 147 10.63 1.59 1.04
N PHE A 148 10.75 2.23 -0.12
CA PHE A 148 10.45 1.64 -1.42
C PHE A 148 11.67 0.90 -1.97
N ARG A 149 11.49 -0.38 -2.26
CA ARG A 149 12.58 -1.28 -2.69
C ARG A 149 12.39 -1.75 -4.12
N ASP A 150 13.51 -1.81 -4.84
CA ASP A 150 13.57 -2.36 -6.19
C ASP A 150 13.22 -3.85 -6.19
N ASN A 151 12.72 -4.31 -7.33
CA ASN A 151 12.36 -5.70 -7.55
C ASN A 151 13.58 -6.63 -7.43
N LYS A 152 13.42 -7.72 -6.69
CA LYS A 152 14.38 -8.82 -6.63
C LYS A 152 13.87 -9.99 -7.45
N LEU A 153 14.63 -10.39 -8.47
CA LEU A 153 14.31 -11.55 -9.32
C LEU A 153 13.84 -12.77 -8.52
N PRO A 154 12.80 -13.50 -8.97
CA PRO A 154 12.29 -14.66 -8.27
C PRO A 154 13.28 -15.84 -8.35
N ILE A 155 13.09 -16.85 -7.52
CA ILE A 155 13.92 -18.06 -7.48
C ILE A 155 13.08 -19.26 -7.91
N PRO A 156 13.45 -19.94 -9.01
CA PRO A 156 12.74 -21.13 -9.46
C PRO A 156 13.19 -22.34 -8.64
N ARG A 157 12.27 -23.29 -8.44
CA ARG A 157 12.56 -24.60 -7.89
C ARG A 157 11.79 -25.65 -8.69
N LEU A 158 12.53 -26.58 -9.29
CA LEU A 158 11.97 -27.66 -10.10
C LEU A 158 12.15 -29.00 -9.37
N GLU A 159 11.07 -29.73 -9.25
CA GLU A 159 11.03 -31.13 -8.83
C GLU A 159 10.36 -31.95 -9.94
N VAL A 160 10.92 -33.10 -10.30
CA VAL A 160 10.40 -33.98 -11.34
C VAL A 160 10.00 -35.31 -10.71
N VAL A 161 8.72 -35.67 -10.78
CA VAL A 161 8.17 -36.84 -10.07
C VAL A 161 7.51 -37.78 -11.08
N LEU A 162 7.89 -39.06 -11.08
CA LEU A 162 7.20 -40.08 -11.88
C LEU A 162 5.81 -40.34 -11.28
N VAL A 163 4.77 -40.15 -12.07
CA VAL A 163 3.36 -40.39 -11.69
C VAL A 163 2.89 -41.76 -12.16
N ASN A 164 3.26 -42.16 -13.38
CA ASN A 164 2.89 -43.45 -13.94
C ASN A 164 4.04 -44.04 -14.77
N GLY A 165 4.62 -45.14 -14.29
CA GLY A 165 5.75 -45.82 -14.93
C GLY A 165 5.42 -46.54 -16.25
N THR A 166 4.15 -46.91 -16.47
CA THR A 166 3.70 -47.57 -17.70
C THR A 166 3.62 -46.57 -18.86
N THR A 167 3.05 -45.39 -18.60
CA THR A 167 2.92 -44.34 -19.62
C THR A 167 4.10 -43.37 -19.63
N LYS A 168 5.09 -43.54 -18.74
CA LYS A 168 6.19 -42.58 -18.53
C LYS A 168 5.68 -41.16 -18.30
N ASN A 169 4.57 -41.05 -17.54
CA ASN A 169 3.99 -39.77 -17.17
C ASN A 169 4.70 -39.23 -15.93
N TYR A 170 5.27 -38.03 -16.05
CA TYR A 170 5.92 -37.30 -14.97
C TYR A 170 5.18 -35.99 -14.69
N GLN A 171 5.15 -35.61 -13.42
CA GLN A 171 4.75 -34.28 -13.00
C GLN A 171 5.99 -33.42 -12.81
N LEU A 172 6.04 -32.30 -13.53
CA LEU A 172 7.05 -31.26 -13.38
C LEU A 172 6.49 -30.22 -12.41
N LYS A 173 7.12 -30.07 -11.24
CA LYS A 173 6.62 -29.28 -10.12
C LYS A 173 7.49 -28.05 -9.89
N GLY A 174 6.93 -26.89 -10.21
CA GLY A 174 7.48 -25.56 -9.97
C GLY A 174 6.96 -24.90 -8.68
N GLN A 175 6.00 -25.52 -7.97
CA GLN A 175 5.26 -24.95 -6.84
C GLN A 175 6.09 -24.39 -5.68
N ASN A 176 7.33 -24.85 -5.52
CA ASN A 176 8.24 -24.39 -4.46
C ASN A 176 9.08 -23.17 -4.89
N SER A 177 8.91 -22.69 -6.13
CA SER A 177 9.47 -21.42 -6.57
C SER A 177 8.89 -20.28 -5.75
N PHE A 178 9.66 -19.23 -5.51
CA PHE A 178 9.19 -18.11 -4.69
C PHE A 178 9.76 -16.76 -5.14
N ASP A 179 8.97 -15.73 -4.90
CA ASP A 179 9.37 -14.33 -5.02
C ASP A 179 10.02 -13.86 -3.71
N ARG A 180 11.16 -13.16 -3.81
CA ARG A 180 11.92 -12.67 -2.65
C ARG A 180 11.27 -11.47 -1.97
N ASP A 181 10.39 -10.78 -2.67
CA ASP A 181 9.69 -9.58 -2.24
C ASP A 181 8.27 -9.90 -1.74
N LYS A 182 7.95 -11.16 -1.46
CA LYS A 182 6.63 -11.60 -0.96
C LYS A 182 6.09 -10.77 0.20
N ALA A 183 6.95 -10.34 1.13
CA ALA A 183 6.56 -9.52 2.28
C ALA A 183 6.02 -8.14 1.87
N ILE A 184 6.49 -7.59 0.75
CA ILE A 184 6.15 -6.25 0.24
C ILE A 184 5.31 -6.29 -1.05
N GLY A 185 4.72 -7.46 -1.37
CA GLY A 185 3.78 -7.62 -2.50
C GLY A 185 4.34 -8.32 -3.74
N GLY A 186 5.54 -8.89 -3.68
CA GLY A 186 6.08 -9.74 -4.75
C GLY A 186 5.32 -11.07 -4.88
N ALA A 187 5.14 -11.53 -6.12
CA ALA A 187 4.44 -12.78 -6.42
C ALA A 187 4.91 -13.36 -7.76
N ILE A 188 4.94 -14.69 -7.86
CA ILE A 188 5.13 -15.38 -9.14
C ILE A 188 3.80 -15.38 -9.90
N VAL A 189 3.85 -14.97 -11.17
CA VAL A 189 2.67 -14.87 -12.04
C VAL A 189 2.73 -15.83 -13.23
N GLU A 190 3.92 -16.33 -13.57
CA GLU A 190 4.11 -17.18 -14.75
C GLU A 190 5.26 -18.18 -14.53
N TYR A 191 5.09 -19.38 -15.09
CA TYR A 191 6.08 -20.44 -15.15
C TYR A 191 6.38 -20.74 -16.63
N GLU A 192 7.67 -20.87 -16.96
CA GLU A 192 8.12 -21.35 -18.25
C GLU A 192 8.87 -22.67 -18.06
N PHE A 193 8.29 -23.74 -18.57
CA PHE A 193 8.93 -25.04 -18.67
C PHE A 193 9.52 -25.19 -20.08
N VAL A 194 10.75 -25.68 -20.17
CA VAL A 194 11.36 -26.07 -21.45
C VAL A 194 11.70 -27.54 -21.43
N ILE A 195 11.13 -28.33 -22.33
CA ILE A 195 11.33 -29.78 -22.42
C ILE A 195 11.90 -30.07 -23.81
N ASP A 196 13.16 -30.49 -23.89
CA ASP A 196 13.87 -30.76 -25.16
C ASP A 196 13.68 -29.66 -26.23
N ASN A 197 13.79 -28.40 -25.78
CA ASN A 197 13.59 -27.17 -26.57
C ASN A 197 12.14 -26.77 -26.86
N ILE A 198 11.13 -27.52 -26.39
CA ILE A 198 9.72 -27.12 -26.45
C ILE A 198 9.41 -26.23 -25.25
N VAL A 199 8.99 -25.00 -25.51
CA VAL A 199 8.66 -24.00 -24.48
C VAL A 199 7.17 -24.06 -24.15
N ILE A 200 6.85 -24.10 -22.86
CA ILE A 200 5.49 -24.12 -22.33
C ILE A 200 5.36 -23.00 -21.29
N HIS A 201 4.51 -22.01 -21.58
CA HIS A 201 4.13 -20.96 -20.65
C HIS A 201 2.83 -21.34 -19.93
N THR A 202 2.78 -21.15 -18.61
CA THR A 202 1.58 -21.44 -17.82
C THR A 202 1.55 -20.64 -16.53
N SER A 203 0.35 -20.36 -16.01
CA SER A 203 0.17 -19.84 -14.65
C SER A 203 0.12 -20.96 -13.61
N GLN A 204 -0.01 -22.23 -14.04
CA GLN A 204 -0.04 -23.38 -13.15
C GLN A 204 1.38 -23.75 -12.73
N PRO A 205 1.65 -23.90 -11.41
CA PRO A 205 2.99 -24.23 -10.94
C PRO A 205 3.43 -25.64 -11.35
N ASN A 206 2.50 -26.50 -11.75
CA ASN A 206 2.79 -27.91 -12.06
C ASN A 206 2.17 -28.28 -13.41
N ILE A 207 2.90 -29.08 -14.19
CA ILE A 207 2.40 -29.67 -15.45
C ILE A 207 2.70 -31.16 -15.49
N ASN A 208 1.86 -31.92 -16.19
CA ASN A 208 2.13 -33.33 -16.50
C ASN A 208 2.73 -33.43 -17.90
N HIS A 209 3.69 -34.33 -18.08
CA HIS A 209 4.31 -34.60 -19.37
C HIS A 209 4.65 -36.09 -19.50
N ILE A 210 4.37 -36.66 -20.66
CA ILE A 210 4.75 -38.03 -21.00
C ILE A 210 6.05 -37.98 -21.78
N PHE A 211 7.09 -38.61 -21.25
CA PHE A 211 8.40 -38.67 -21.88
C PHE A 211 8.58 -39.95 -22.69
N THR A 212 9.37 -39.86 -23.76
CA THR A 212 9.89 -41.06 -24.43
C THR A 212 11.03 -41.68 -23.61
N LEU A 213 11.53 -42.84 -24.03
CA LEU A 213 12.74 -43.42 -23.43
C LEU A 213 13.98 -42.61 -23.83
N GLY A 214 14.93 -42.45 -22.91
CA GLY A 214 16.19 -41.76 -23.17
C GLY A 214 16.44 -40.57 -22.24
N GLN A 215 17.38 -39.72 -22.66
CA GLN A 215 17.81 -38.53 -21.93
C GLN A 215 16.98 -37.32 -22.37
N HIS A 216 16.48 -36.58 -21.41
CA HIS A 216 15.63 -35.41 -21.61
C HIS A 216 16.14 -34.24 -20.77
N SER A 217 16.14 -33.05 -21.36
CA SER A 217 16.46 -31.81 -20.65
C SER A 217 15.16 -31.11 -20.25
N VAL A 218 14.95 -30.93 -18.95
CA VAL A 218 13.82 -30.20 -18.39
C VAL A 218 14.32 -28.95 -17.71
N LYS A 219 13.90 -27.79 -18.18
CA LYS A 219 14.28 -26.50 -17.60
C LYS A 219 13.08 -25.76 -17.05
N LEU A 220 13.33 -24.92 -16.05
CA LEU A 220 12.33 -24.06 -15.44
C LEU A 220 12.90 -22.67 -15.22
N ARG A 221 12.11 -21.64 -15.55
CA ARG A 221 12.23 -20.30 -14.97
C ARG A 221 10.85 -19.77 -14.61
N VAL A 222 10.80 -18.79 -13.72
CA VAL A 222 9.56 -18.19 -13.23
C VAL A 222 9.60 -16.67 -13.41
N LYS A 223 8.43 -16.07 -13.61
CA LYS A 223 8.27 -14.63 -13.76
C LYS A 223 7.53 -14.05 -12.57
N ASP A 224 7.99 -12.92 -12.08
CA ASP A 224 7.30 -12.17 -11.03
C ASP A 224 6.26 -11.18 -11.59
N ASN A 225 5.51 -10.56 -10.69
CA ASN A 225 4.54 -9.50 -10.99
C ASN A 225 5.18 -8.16 -11.42
N ASP A 226 6.51 -8.08 -11.46
CA ASP A 226 7.28 -6.98 -12.06
C ASP A 226 7.72 -7.32 -13.49
N ASN A 227 7.19 -8.40 -14.06
CA ASN A 227 7.49 -8.87 -15.41
C ASN A 227 8.95 -9.33 -15.58
N ALA A 228 9.67 -9.59 -14.49
CA ALA A 228 11.06 -10.03 -14.50
C ALA A 228 11.17 -11.55 -14.36
N TRP A 229 12.01 -12.14 -15.22
CA TRP A 229 12.28 -13.58 -15.21
C TRP A 229 13.43 -13.93 -14.28
N SER A 230 13.30 -15.06 -13.58
CA SER A 230 14.43 -15.67 -12.89
C SER A 230 15.48 -16.17 -13.88
N GLN A 231 16.66 -16.50 -13.34
CA GLN A 231 17.58 -17.41 -14.03
C GLN A 231 16.88 -18.75 -14.31
N GLN A 232 17.29 -19.42 -15.38
CA GLN A 232 16.78 -20.74 -15.73
C GLN A 232 17.57 -21.82 -15.00
N ILE A 233 16.88 -22.81 -14.45
CA ILE A 233 17.48 -24.03 -13.88
C ILE A 233 17.18 -25.22 -14.79
N GLU A 234 18.04 -26.22 -14.74
CA GLU A 234 17.96 -27.41 -15.59
C GLU A 234 18.03 -28.69 -14.76
N TYR A 235 17.24 -29.68 -15.17
CA TYR A 235 17.18 -31.02 -14.63
C TYR A 235 17.33 -32.01 -15.80
N ASN A 236 18.36 -32.85 -15.75
CA ASN A 236 18.57 -33.92 -16.72
C ASN A 236 17.80 -35.17 -16.25
N LEU A 237 16.78 -35.55 -17.00
CA LEU A 237 15.95 -36.72 -16.72
C LEU A 237 16.37 -37.87 -17.64
N ASN A 238 16.73 -39.02 -17.06
CA ASN A 238 16.89 -40.26 -17.81
C ASN A 238 15.67 -41.16 -17.61
N VAL A 239 14.96 -41.46 -18.69
CA VAL A 239 13.76 -42.30 -18.69
C VAL A 239 14.12 -43.70 -19.20
N THR A 240 13.94 -44.68 -18.33
CA THR A 240 14.17 -46.11 -18.57
C THR A 240 12.87 -46.89 -18.63
#